data_AF-A0A3A9JNR5-F1
#
_entry.id   AF-A0A3A9JNR5-F1
#
_cell.length_a   1.000
_cell.length_b   1.000
_cell.length_c   1.000
_cell.angle_alpha   90.00
_cell.angle_beta   90.00
_cell.angle_gamma   90.00
#
_symmetry.space_group_name_H-M   'P 1'
#
loop_
_entity.id
_entity.type
_entity.pdbx_description
1 polymer ?
#
loop_
_entity_poly.entity_id
_entity_poly.type
_entity_poly.pdbx_seq_one_letter_code
_entity_poly.pdbx_strand_id
1 'polypeptide(L)' 'MDNTIRVFSGRAFAPEDIEIIKWARKTYPNLPRYEFAATVCELLGWTTPAGNAKMIQCAAFLEKLEAEG' A
#
# COMPACT_ATOMS: atom_id res chain seq x y z
N MET A 1 4.74 -14.26 -16.48
CA MET A 1 3.98 -15.06 -15.50
C MET A 1 3.52 -14.07 -14.44
N ASP A 2 2.22 -14.00 -14.19
CA ASP A 2 1.65 -13.03 -13.26
C ASP A 2 2.11 -13.39 -11.83
N ASN A 3 2.95 -12.54 -11.23
CA ASN A 3 3.49 -12.73 -9.87
C ASN A 3 2.55 -12.12 -8.82
N THR A 4 1.28 -11.93 -9.15
CA THR A 4 0.28 -11.41 -8.22
C THR A 4 0.11 -12.36 -7.04
N ILE A 5 0.37 -11.84 -5.84
CA ILE A 5 0.10 -12.54 -4.58
C ILE A 5 -1.29 -12.23 -4.04
N ARG A 6 -1.85 -11.05 -4.38
CA ARG A 6 -3.18 -10.63 -3.91
C ARG A 6 -3.78 -9.55 -4.79
N VAL A 7 -5.11 -9.57 -4.94
CA VAL A 7 -5.87 -8.45 -5.48
C VAL A 7 -6.64 -7.77 -4.36
N PHE A 8 -6.52 -6.45 -4.23
CA PHE A 8 -7.27 -5.67 -3.25
C PHE A 8 -7.76 -4.35 -3.85
N SER A 9 -9.07 -4.10 -3.71
CA SER A 9 -9.75 -2.93 -4.28
C SER A 9 -9.38 -2.66 -5.76
N GLY A 10 -9.30 -3.72 -6.56
CA GLY A 10 -9.05 -3.65 -7.99
C GLY A 10 -7.57 -3.46 -8.39
N ARG A 11 -6.63 -3.44 -7.44
CA ARG A 11 -5.19 -3.46 -7.71
C ARG A 11 -4.62 -4.84 -7.42
N ALA A 12 -3.86 -5.38 -8.36
CA ALA A 12 -3.01 -6.54 -8.15
C ALA A 12 -1.72 -6.12 -7.43
N PHE A 13 -1.33 -6.88 -6.42
CA PHE A 13 -0.11 -6.69 -5.65
C PHE A 13 0.82 -7.87 -5.90
N ALA A 14 2.08 -7.55 -6.16
CA ALA A 14 3.17 -8.49 -6.29
C ALA A 14 4.07 -8.44 -5.03
N PRO A 15 4.98 -9.41 -4.81
CA PRO A 15 5.93 -9.38 -3.70
C PRO A 15 6.73 -8.08 -3.62
N GLU A 16 7.08 -7.50 -4.77
CA GLU A 16 7.83 -6.25 -4.85
C GLU A 16 7.05 -5.07 -4.25
N ASP A 17 5.73 -5.04 -4.39
CA ASP A 17 4.88 -4.02 -3.74
C ASP A 17 4.96 -4.12 -2.21
N ILE A 18 4.99 -5.35 -1.68
CA ILE A 18 5.11 -5.58 -0.24
C ILE A 18 6.47 -5.14 0.27
N GLU A 19 7.54 -5.39 -0.49
CA GLU A 19 8.88 -4.93 -0.14
C GLU A 19 8.97 -3.40 -0.17
N ILE A 20 8.30 -2.71 -1.10
CA ILE A 20 8.18 -1.25 -1.09
C ILE A 20 7.46 -0.76 0.18
N ILE A 21 6.36 -1.40 0.59
CA ILE A 21 5.63 -1.04 1.81
C ILE A 21 6.52 -1.23 3.05
N LYS A 22 7.22 -2.36 3.16
CA LYS A 22 8.15 -2.62 4.27
C LYS A 22 9.30 -1.62 4.29
N TRP A 23 9.89 -1.32 3.13
CA TRP A 23 10.92 -0.29 3.00
C TRP A 23 10.38 1.07 3.46
N ALA A 24 9.21 1.48 2.99
CA ALA A 24 8.60 2.75 3.38
C ALA A 24 8.34 2.82 4.89
N ARG A 25 7.85 1.73 5.50
CA ARG A 25 7.62 1.69 6.95
C ARG A 25 8.91 1.88 7.73
N LYS A 26 10.02 1.28 7.28
CA LYS A 26 11.35 1.42 7.87
C LYS A 26 11.93 2.83 7.68
N THR A 27 11.75 3.43 6.50
CA THR A 27 12.24 4.77 6.17
C THR A 27 11.50 5.86 6.95
N TYR A 28 10.20 5.67 7.16
CA TYR A 28 9.34 6.67 7.79
C TYR A 28 8.68 6.14 9.06
N PRO A 29 9.40 5.66 10.09
CA PRO A 29 8.85 4.86 11.19
C PRO A 29 7.81 5.59 12.06
N ASN A 30 7.83 6.92 12.06
CA ASN A 30 6.97 7.74 12.89
C ASN A 30 5.73 8.29 12.17
N LEU A 31 5.57 8.02 10.86
CA LEU A 31 4.37 8.46 10.16
C LEU A 31 3.14 7.77 10.74
N PRO A 32 2.09 8.54 11.09
CA PRO A 32 0.81 7.99 11.49
C PRO A 32 0.20 7.23 10.31
N ARG A 33 -0.66 6.24 10.61
CA ARG A 33 -1.18 5.30 9.60
C ARG A 33 -1.86 5.99 8.41
N TYR A 34 -2.55 7.11 8.64
CA TYR A 34 -3.21 7.86 7.56
C TYR A 34 -2.21 8.52 6.60
N GLU A 35 -1.14 9.15 7.10
CA GLU A 35 -0.09 9.75 6.26
C GLU A 35 0.71 8.65 5.56
N PHE A 36 1.01 7.57 6.28
CA PHE A 36 1.70 6.43 5.71
C PHE A 36 0.90 5.79 4.56
N ALA A 37 -0.43 5.71 4.68
CA ALA A 37 -1.27 5.22 3.59
C ALA A 37 -1.20 6.13 2.34
N ALA A 38 -1.10 7.45 2.51
CA ALA A 38 -0.90 8.39 1.41
C ALA A 38 0.47 8.16 0.74
N THR A 39 1.55 8.08 1.53
CA THR A 39 2.90 7.77 1.02
C THR A 39 2.93 6.46 0.24
N VAL A 40 2.30 5.40 0.76
CA VAL A 40 2.21 4.12 0.05
C VAL A 40 1.40 4.24 -1.25
N CYS A 41 0.30 5.00 -1.25
CA CYS A 41 -0.45 5.23 -2.49
C CYS A 41 0.40 5.92 -3.56
N GLU A 42 1.21 6.90 -3.17
CA GLU A 42 2.10 7.61 -4.09
C GLU A 42 3.20 6.69 -4.64
N LEU A 43 3.92 5.98 -3.76
CA LEU A 43 5.00 5.06 -4.14
C LEU A 43 4.54 3.97 -5.09
N LEU A 44 3.31 3.48 -4.90
CA LEU A 44 2.74 2.37 -5.63
C LEU A 44 1.84 2.80 -6.81
N GLY A 45 1.69 4.11 -7.04
CA GLY A 45 0.76 4.65 -8.03
C GLY A 45 -0.70 4.23 -7.78
N TRP A 46 -1.07 3.97 -6.52
CA TRP A 46 -2.41 3.49 -6.15
C TRP A 46 -3.38 4.64 -5.98
N THR A 47 -3.80 5.20 -7.11
CA THR A 47 -4.64 6.39 -7.19
C THR A 47 -6.00 6.08 -7.82
N THR A 48 -6.95 7.00 -7.62
CA THR A 48 -8.22 7.06 -8.36
C THR A 48 -7.96 7.50 -9.80
N PRO A 49 -8.94 7.34 -10.73
CA PRO A 49 -8.81 7.86 -12.09
C PRO A 49 -8.55 9.38 -12.15
N ALA A 50 -8.96 10.13 -11.12
CA ALA A 50 -8.69 11.56 -10.99
C ALA A 50 -7.30 11.87 -10.40
N GLY A 51 -6.45 10.87 -10.15
CA GLY A 51 -5.10 11.02 -9.60
C GLY A 51 -5.01 11.09 -8.07
N ASN A 52 -6.14 11.16 -7.36
CA ASN A 52 -6.13 11.21 -5.88
C ASN A 52 -5.73 9.86 -5.27
N ALA A 53 -4.93 9.86 -4.21
CA ALA A 53 -4.56 8.65 -3.46
C ALA A 53 -5.80 7.88 -2.96
N LYS A 54 -5.80 6.55 -3.10
CA LYS A 54 -6.83 5.65 -2.56
C LYS A 54 -6.61 5.39 -1.06
N MET A 55 -6.54 6.46 -0.26
CA MET A 55 -6.12 6.40 1.14
C MET A 55 -6.96 5.45 2.00
N ILE A 56 -8.28 5.44 1.85
CA ILE A 56 -9.17 4.57 2.64
C ILE A 56 -8.87 3.09 2.34
N GLN A 57 -8.73 2.76 1.05
CA GLN A 57 -8.44 1.39 0.62
C GLN A 57 -7.02 0.99 1.02
N CYS A 58 -6.06 1.91 0.93
CA CYS A 58 -4.69 1.67 1.35
C CYS A 58 -4.58 1.45 2.86
N ALA A 59 -5.23 2.27 3.68
CA ALA A 59 -5.26 2.09 5.12
C ALA A 59 -5.83 0.70 5.50
N ALA A 60 -6.98 0.32 4.90
CA ALA A 60 -7.58 -0.99 5.14
C ALA A 60 -6.68 -2.15 4.68
N PHE A 61 -5.91 -1.97 3.61
CA PHE A 61 -4.94 -2.96 3.14
C PHE A 61 -3.75 -3.10 4.08
N LEU A 62 -3.24 -1.99 4.59
CA LEU A 62 -2.14 -1.98 5.56
C LEU A 62 -2.55 -2.64 6.88
N GLU A 63 -3.79 -2.42 7.35
CA GLU A 63 -4.33 -3.11 8.52
C GLU A 63 -4.40 -4.63 8.31
N LYS A 64 -4.77 -5.08 7.12
CA LYS A 64 -4.76 -6.52 6.79
C LYS A 64 -3.35 -7.10 6.77
N LEU A 65 -2.39 -6.39 6.17
CA LEU A 65 -0.98 -6.79 6.20
C LEU A 65 -0.45 -6.89 7.63
N GLU A 66 -0.76 -5.89 8.46
CA GLU A 66 -0.33 -5.87 9.87
C GLU A 66 -0.92 -7.04 10.69
N ALA A 67 -2.16 -7.45 10.38
CA ALA A 67 -2.78 -8.62 10.99
C ALA A 67 -2.18 -9.96 10.52
N GLU A 68 -1.50 -9.98 9.37
CA GLU A 68 -0.86 -11.17 8.78
C GLU A 68 0.56 -11.42 9.33
N GLY A 69 1.19 -10.42 9.96
CA GLY A 69 2.53 -10.48 10.55
C GLY A 69 3.64 -9.90 9.67
#